data_AF-A0A0P7UEZ4-F1
#
_entry.id   AF-A0A0P7UEZ4-F1
#
_cell.length_a   1.000
_cell.length_b   1.000
_cell.length_c   1.000
_cell.angle_alpha   90.00
_cell.angle_beta   90.00
_cell.angle_gamma   90.00
#
_symmetry.space_group_name_H-M   'P 1'
#
loop_
_entity.id
_entity.type
_entity.pdbx_description
1 polymer ?
#
loop_
_entity_poly.entity_id
_entity_poly.type
_entity_poly.pdbx_seq_one_letter_code
_entity_poly.pdbx_strand_id
1 'polypeptide(L)'
;MAQTCSFLSIHAPGCPLPSVAQAWLTEIHEYAQQDVVLMLLGNKAEVTHERVVKREEGEKLAKEFGVPFMETSAKSGLNVELAFTAIAK
;
A
#
# COMPACT_ATOMS: atom_id res chain seq x y z
N MET A 1 11.05 8.51 -14.58
CA MET A 1 10.37 7.33 -14.00
C MET A 1 9.37 7.84 -13.00
N ALA A 2 8.08 7.74 -13.31
CA ALA A 2 7.02 8.16 -12.40
C ALA A 2 6.81 7.04 -11.37
N GLN A 3 7.35 7.21 -10.16
CA GLN A 3 7.02 6.35 -9.03
C GLN A 3 5.71 6.85 -8.41
N THR A 4 4.60 6.20 -8.72
CA THR A 4 3.30 6.46 -8.09
C THR A 4 3.18 5.63 -6.80
N CYS A 5 3.54 6.22 -5.66
CA CYS A 5 3.30 5.63 -4.34
C CYS A 5 1.87 5.93 -3.88
N SER A 6 0.97 4.94 -3.98
CA SER A 6 -0.36 5.03 -3.38
C SER A 6 -0.26 4.78 -1.87
N PHE A 7 -0.27 5.84 -1.06
CA PHE A 7 -0.25 5.74 0.40
C PHE A 7 -1.64 5.35 0.93
N LEU A 8 -1.75 4.15 1.50
CA LEU A 8 -2.97 3.71 2.20
C LEU A 8 -2.88 4.09 3.68
N SER A 9 -3.81 4.90 4.17
CA SER A 9 -3.89 5.24 5.61
C SER A 9 -4.75 4.21 6.33
N ILE A 10 -4.14 3.37 7.18
CA ILE A 10 -4.80 2.25 7.87
C ILE A 10 -5.76 2.66 9.02
N HIS A 11 -6.02 3.97 9.17
CA HIS A 11 -6.79 4.63 10.25
C HIS A 11 -7.99 5.44 9.78
N ALA A 12 -8.31 5.49 8.48
CA ALA A 12 -9.38 6.36 7.99
C ALA A 12 -10.78 5.79 8.38
N PRO A 13 -11.52 6.41 9.32
CA PRO A 13 -12.84 5.90 9.70
C PRO A 13 -13.82 6.04 8.52
N GLY A 14 -14.53 4.95 8.20
CA GLY A 14 -15.51 4.92 7.11
C GLY A 14 -14.98 4.50 5.74
N CYS A 15 -13.68 4.19 5.61
CA CYS A 15 -13.09 3.67 4.37
C CYS A 15 -12.80 2.17 4.54
N PRO A 16 -13.70 1.25 4.12
CA PRO A 16 -13.35 -0.16 4.07
C PRO A 16 -12.22 -0.33 3.05
N LEU A 17 -11.12 -0.96 3.44
CA LEU A 17 -9.96 -1.25 2.56
C LEU A 17 -10.30 -1.68 1.14
N PRO A 18 -11.32 -2.52 0.91
CA PRO A 18 -11.60 -3.00 -0.43
C PRO A 18 -12.09 -1.90 -1.37
N SER A 19 -12.49 -0.70 -0.92
CA SER A 19 -13.06 0.28 -1.85
C SER A 19 -11.99 1.16 -2.52
N VAL A 20 -11.11 1.79 -1.73
CA VAL A 20 -10.18 2.79 -2.28
C VAL A 20 -8.92 2.13 -2.82
N ALA A 21 -8.26 1.26 -2.04
CA ALA A 21 -7.04 0.61 -2.49
C ALA A 21 -7.28 -0.25 -3.73
N GLN A 22 -8.41 -0.98 -3.77
CA GLN A 22 -8.80 -1.78 -4.93
C GLN A 22 -9.07 -0.90 -6.16
N ALA A 23 -9.79 0.22 -6.01
CA ALA A 23 -10.04 1.14 -7.12
C ALA A 23 -8.72 1.69 -7.71
N TRP A 24 -7.80 2.14 -6.86
CA TRP A 24 -6.48 2.61 -7.30
C TRP A 24 -5.66 1.51 -7.97
N LEU A 25 -5.65 0.30 -7.41
CA LEU A 25 -4.93 -0.82 -8.01
C LEU A 25 -5.53 -1.21 -9.37
N THR A 26 -6.85 -1.20 -9.51
CA THR A 26 -7.54 -1.44 -10.78
C THR A 26 -7.19 -0.36 -11.81
N GLU A 27 -7.27 0.92 -11.46
CA GLU A 27 -6.91 2.01 -12.38
C GLU A 27 -5.45 1.91 -12.84
N ILE A 28 -4.51 1.68 -11.92
CA ILE A 28 -3.11 1.52 -12.28
C ILE A 28 -2.93 0.29 -13.18
N HIS A 29 -3.58 -0.83 -12.85
CA HIS A 29 -3.49 -2.04 -13.67
C HIS A 29 -4.10 -1.85 -15.08
N GLU A 30 -5.15 -1.05 -15.22
CA GLU A 30 -5.80 -0.78 -16.52
C GLU A 30 -5.03 0.21 -17.39
N TYR A 31 -4.41 1.23 -16.79
CA TYR A 31 -3.84 2.37 -17.52
C TYR A 31 -2.31 2.47 -17.48
N ALA A 32 -1.62 1.76 -16.58
CA ALA A 32 -0.17 1.83 -16.49
C ALA A 32 0.53 1.09 -17.63
N GLN A 33 1.73 1.58 -17.97
CA GLN A 33 2.62 0.89 -18.89
C GLN A 33 3.17 -0.40 -18.25
N GLN A 34 3.52 -1.40 -19.06
CA GLN A 34 3.97 -2.72 -18.59
C GLN A 34 5.24 -2.67 -17.71
N ASP A 35 6.01 -1.58 -17.75
CA ASP A 35 7.26 -1.41 -17.00
C ASP A 35 7.08 -0.72 -15.64
N VAL A 36 5.84 -0.54 -15.17
CA VAL A 36 5.58 0.09 -13.87
C VAL A 36 5.71 -0.94 -12.74
N VAL A 37 6.67 -0.70 -11.85
CA VAL A 37 6.80 -1.44 -10.58
C VAL A 37 5.85 -0.84 -9.55
N LEU A 38 4.91 -1.65 -9.05
CA LEU A 38 3.89 -1.23 -8.08
C LEU A 38 4.05 -2.00 -6.76
N MET A 39 3.88 -1.30 -5.64
CA MET A 39 3.91 -1.87 -4.30
C MET A 39 2.81 -1.24 -3.43
N LEU A 40 2.07 -2.05 -2.69
CA LEU A 40 1.04 -1.59 -1.77
C LEU A 40 1.64 -1.30 -0.39
N LEU A 41 1.50 -0.07 0.10
CA LEU A 41 2.02 0.35 1.40
C LEU A 41 0.91 0.70 2.39
N GLY A 42 0.80 -0.06 3.47
CA GLY A 42 -0.03 0.27 4.63
C GLY A 42 0.68 1.24 5.56
N ASN A 43 0.46 2.53 5.41
CA ASN A 43 1.14 3.56 6.21
C ASN A 43 0.46 3.78 7.57
N LYS A 44 1.17 4.47 8.49
CA LYS A 44 0.78 4.77 9.88
C LYS A 44 0.82 3.57 10.82
N ALA A 45 1.67 2.57 10.54
CA ALA A 45 1.75 1.33 11.31
C ALA A 45 1.99 1.50 12.83
N GLU A 46 2.47 2.65 13.28
CA GLU A 46 2.71 2.97 14.69
C GLU A 46 1.45 3.09 15.56
N VAL A 47 0.30 3.42 14.96
CA VAL A 47 -0.94 3.64 15.71
C VAL A 47 -1.74 2.34 15.76
N THR A 48 -1.39 1.42 16.65
CA THR A 48 -2.05 0.10 16.68
C THR A 48 -3.49 0.13 17.21
N HIS A 49 -3.81 1.09 18.09
CA HIS A 49 -5.08 1.15 18.82
C HIS A 49 -6.25 1.73 18.00
N GLU A 50 -5.98 2.54 16.98
CA GLU A 50 -7.00 3.08 16.07
C GLU A 50 -7.08 2.29 14.75
N ARG A 51 -6.38 1.17 14.65
CA ARG A 51 -6.30 0.38 13.41
C ARG A 51 -7.69 -0.06 12.97
N VAL A 52 -8.12 0.44 11.81
CA VAL A 52 -9.37 -0.02 11.15
C VAL A 52 -9.10 -1.06 10.06
N VAL A 53 -7.83 -1.19 9.67
CA VAL A 53 -7.36 -2.05 8.60
C VAL A 53 -6.50 -3.18 9.16
N LYS A 54 -6.98 -4.41 9.04
CA LYS A 54 -6.15 -5.56 9.41
C LYS A 54 -5.04 -5.77 8.40
N ARG A 55 -3.91 -6.29 8.89
CA ARG A 55 -2.75 -6.56 8.05
C ARG A 55 -3.07 -7.60 6.97
N GLU A 56 -3.84 -8.62 7.35
CA GLU A 56 -4.24 -9.72 6.48
C GLU A 56 -5.12 -9.25 5.31
N GLU A 57 -5.90 -8.19 5.50
CA GLU A 57 -6.72 -7.60 4.43
C GLU A 57 -5.84 -6.90 3.37
N GLY A 58 -4.81 -6.19 3.81
CA GLY A 58 -3.81 -5.58 2.91
C GLY A 58 -2.99 -6.64 2.17
N GLU A 59 -2.54 -7.68 2.87
CA GLU A 59 -1.81 -8.82 2.27
C GLU A 59 -2.67 -9.57 1.24
N LYS A 60 -3.95 -9.79 1.55
CA LYS A 60 -4.89 -10.43 0.63
C LYS A 60 -5.08 -9.60 -0.65
N LEU A 61 -5.32 -8.30 -0.51
CA LEU A 61 -5.51 -7.42 -1.66
C LEU A 61 -4.24 -7.38 -2.53
N ALA A 62 -3.06 -7.23 -1.92
CA ALA A 62 -1.80 -7.22 -2.65
C ALA A 62 -1.57 -8.52 -3.43
N LYS A 63 -1.91 -9.67 -2.83
CA LYS A 63 -1.86 -10.98 -3.49
C LYS A 63 -2.82 -11.09 -4.67
N GLU A 64 -4.03 -10.53 -4.57
CA GLU A 64 -5.01 -10.52 -5.66
C GLU A 64 -4.51 -9.75 -6.89
N PHE A 65 -3.77 -8.65 -6.68
CA PHE A 65 -3.20 -7.82 -7.74
C PHE A 65 -1.75 -8.19 -8.10
N GLY A 66 -1.17 -9.23 -7.46
CA GLY A 66 0.20 -9.67 -7.72
C GLY A 66 1.30 -8.67 -7.34
N VAL A 67 1.02 -7.76 -6.41
CA VAL A 67 1.98 -6.73 -5.96
C VAL A 67 2.52 -7.02 -4.55
N PRO A 68 3.74 -6.57 -4.20
CA PRO A 68 4.24 -6.68 -2.83
C PRO A 68 3.47 -5.80 -1.85
N PHE A 69 3.41 -6.22 -0.59
CA PHE A 69 2.81 -5.45 0.51
C PHE A 69 3.79 -5.22 1.65
N MET A 70 3.77 -4.01 2.22
CA MET A 70 4.53 -3.68 3.42
C MET A 70 3.81 -2.63 4.26
N GLU A 71 3.84 -2.80 5.58
CA GLU A 71 3.40 -1.74 6.50
C GLU A 71 4.55 -0.79 6.80
N THR A 72 4.28 0.51 6.72
CA THR A 72 5.28 1.56 6.91
C THR A 72 4.79 2.59 7.93
N SER A 73 5.73 3.34 8.49
CA SER A 73 5.42 4.55 9.24
C SER A 73 6.25 5.69 8.70
N ALA A 74 5.61 6.61 7.98
CA ALA A 74 6.25 7.87 7.60
C ALA A 74 6.66 8.70 8.83
N LYS A 75 6.03 8.48 10.00
CA LYS A 75 6.32 9.21 11.24
C LYS A 75 7.56 8.68 11.95
N SER A 76 7.68 7.36 12.12
CA SER A 76 8.83 6.75 12.82
C SER A 76 9.96 6.33 11.88
N GLY A 77 9.74 6.37 10.57
CA GLY A 77 10.66 5.84 9.56
C GLY A 77 10.59 4.33 9.39
N LEU A 78 9.69 3.64 10.13
CA LEU A 78 9.55 2.19 10.05
C LEU A 78 9.31 1.74 8.60
N ASN A 79 10.19 0.86 8.11
CA ASN A 79 10.10 0.21 6.81
C ASN A 79 10.08 1.15 5.58
N VAL A 80 10.28 2.46 5.76
CA VAL A 80 10.26 3.42 4.65
C VAL A 80 11.44 3.14 3.70
N GLU A 81 12.66 3.05 4.23
CA GLU A 81 13.85 2.75 3.44
C GLU A 81 13.81 1.35 2.79
N LEU A 82 13.26 0.37 3.52
CA LEU A 82 13.07 -0.98 3.00
C LEU A 82 12.07 -1.00 1.84
N ALA A 83 10.99 -0.25 1.91
CA ALA A 83 10.01 -0.14 0.84
C ALA A 83 10.63 0.44 -0.43
N PHE A 84 11.40 1.52 -0.32
CA PHE A 84 12.11 2.11 -1.47
C PHE A 84 13.18 1.17 -2.03
N THR A 85 13.93 0.48 -1.17
CA THR A 85 14.95 -0.48 -1.60
C THR A 85 14.33 -1.70 -2.30
N ALA A 86 13.13 -2.12 -1.90
CA ALA A 86 12.42 -3.26 -2.49
C ALA A 86 11.92 -2.98 -3.92
N ILE A 87 11.51 -1.73 -4.21
CA ILE A 87 11.05 -1.34 -5.56
C ILE A 87 12.16 -0.87 -6.49
N ALA A 88 13.33 -0.52 -5.97
CA ALA A 88 14.47 -0.01 -6.74
C ALA A 88 15.41 -1.11 -7.26
N LYS A 89 15.11 -2.38 -6.98
CA LYS A 89 15.82 -3.55 -7.50
C LYS A 89 15.11 -4.13 -8.71
#